data_AF-A0A7J4KDS7-F1
#
_entry.id   AF-A0A7J4KDS7-F1
#
_cell.length_a   1.000
_cell.length_b   1.000
_cell.length_c   1.000
_cell.angle_alpha   90.00
_cell.angle_beta   90.00
_cell.angle_gamma   90.00
#
_symmetry.space_group_name_H-M   'P 1'
#
loop_
_entity.id
_entity.type
_entity.pdbx_description
1 polymer ?
#
loop_
_entity_poly.entity_id
_entity_poly.type
_entity_poly.pdbx_seq_one_letter_code
_entity_poly.pdbx_strand_id
1 'polypeptide(L)'
;MSYTLRYSSRALRDLKALPRQDQERIIRALEAITDNPFPFVHSLEGVSLSSLRVGGYRVLLDISREHILIFVLGVGHRRNIYHRI
;
A
#
# COMPACT_ATOMS: atom_id res chain seq x y z
N MET A 1 -15.34 4.03 11.69
CA MET A 1 -14.18 4.93 11.74
C MET A 1 -13.26 4.53 10.60
N SER A 2 -12.77 5.50 9.83
CA SER A 2 -11.93 5.24 8.66
C SER A 2 -10.47 5.57 8.97
N TYR A 3 -9.55 4.73 8.50
CA TYR A 3 -8.12 4.92 8.62
C TYR A 3 -7.66 6.10 7.76
N THR A 4 -6.79 6.94 8.33
CA THR A 4 -6.14 8.00 7.57
C THR A 4 -5.11 7.40 6.62
N LEU A 5 -5.10 7.83 5.36
CA LEU A 5 -4.06 7.46 4.39
C LEU A 5 -2.94 8.50 4.39
N ARG A 6 -1.69 8.03 4.55
CA ARG A 6 -0.49 8.84 4.37
C ARG A 6 0.50 8.11 3.47
N TYR A 7 1.30 8.87 2.74
CA TYR A 7 2.26 8.32 1.79
C TYR A 7 3.67 8.76 2.16
N SER A 8 4.61 7.83 2.11
CA SER A 8 6.04 8.16 2.16
C SER A 8 6.45 8.90 0.88
N SER A 9 7.54 9.66 0.93
CA SER A 9 8.11 10.28 -0.28
C SER A 9 8.49 9.24 -1.33
N ARG A 10 8.87 8.03 -0.91
CA ARG A 10 9.15 6.91 -1.81
C ARG A 10 7.90 6.43 -2.51
N ALA A 11 6.82 6.16 -1.77
CA ALA A 11 5.54 5.73 -2.35
C ALA A 11 5.01 6.73 -3.38
N LEU A 12 5.13 8.03 -3.11
CA LEU A 12 4.74 9.07 -4.06
C LEU A 12 5.56 9.03 -5.35
N ARG A 13 6.88 8.80 -5.26
CA ARG A 13 7.73 8.62 -6.46
C ARG A 13 7.39 7.36 -7.22
N ASP A 14 7.20 6.25 -6.50
CA ASP A 14 6.85 4.95 -7.08
C ASP A 14 5.53 5.05 -7.86
N LEU A 15 4.49 5.65 -7.25
CA LEU A 15 3.20 5.90 -7.91
C LEU A 15 3.36 6.77 -9.16
N LYS A 16 4.06 7.91 -9.06
CA LYS A 16 4.26 8.82 -10.19
C LYS A 16 4.96 8.17 -11.39
N ALA A 17 5.76 7.12 -11.17
CA ALA A 17 6.45 6.39 -12.23
C ALA A 17 5.54 5.39 -12.99
N LEU A 18 4.34 5.10 -12.48
CA LEU A 18 3.43 4.14 -13.10
C LEU A 18 2.60 4.77 -14.23
N PRO A 19 2.06 3.98 -15.16
CA PRO A 19 1.01 4.45 -16.08
C PRO A 19 -0.18 5.02 -15.32
N ARG A 20 -0.80 6.08 -15.85
CA ARG A 20 -1.89 6.80 -15.15
C ARG A 20 -3.06 5.90 -14.73
N GLN A 21 -3.42 4.93 -15.55
CA GLN A 21 -4.48 3.96 -15.22
C GLN A 21 -4.12 3.10 -14.00
N ASP A 22 -2.85 2.72 -13.85
CA ASP A 22 -2.38 1.94 -12.70
C ASP A 22 -2.32 2.80 -11.43
N GLN A 23 -1.90 4.06 -11.55
CA GLN A 23 -1.94 5.02 -10.44
C GLN A 23 -3.36 5.14 -9.87
N GLU A 24 -4.34 5.41 -10.74
CA GLU A 24 -5.74 5.58 -10.34
C GLU A 24 -6.32 4.30 -9.72
N ARG A 25 -6.00 3.14 -10.30
CA ARG A 25 -6.42 1.85 -9.75
C ARG A 25 -5.88 1.62 -8.35
N ILE A 26 -4.61 1.95 -8.10
CA ILE A 26 -3.97 1.78 -6.80
C ILE A 26 -4.52 2.75 -5.76
N ILE A 27 -4.70 4.02 -6.13
CA ILE A 27 -5.27 5.04 -5.23
C ILE A 27 -6.69 4.63 -4.81
N ARG A 28 -7.55 4.25 -5.76
CA ARG A 28 -8.91 3.78 -5.46
C ARG A 28 -8.93 2.53 -4.58
N ALA A 29 -7.99 1.61 -4.80
CA ALA A 29 -7.88 0.41 -3.96
C ALA A 29 -7.46 0.76 -2.52
N LEU A 30 -6.58 1.76 -2.34
CA LEU A 30 -6.20 2.22 -1.00
C LEU A 30 -7.36 2.93 -0.29
N GLU A 31 -8.08 3.80 -1.00
CA GLU A 31 -9.26 4.48 -0.50
C GLU A 31 -10.37 3.49 -0.12
N ALA A 32 -10.58 2.43 -0.89
CA ALA A 32 -11.62 1.44 -0.64
C ALA A 32 -11.41 0.62 0.63
N ILE A 33 -10.19 0.54 1.15
CA ILE A 33 -9.85 -0.28 2.32
C ILE A 33 -9.73 0.53 3.61
N THR A 34 -9.94 1.84 3.57
CA THR A 34 -9.74 2.70 4.74
C THR A 34 -10.70 2.36 5.89
N ASP A 35 -11.90 1.85 5.61
CA ASP A 35 -12.84 1.49 6.68
C ASP A 35 -12.44 0.22 7.45
N ASN A 36 -11.87 -0.77 6.74
CA ASN A 36 -11.36 -1.99 7.34
C ASN A 36 -10.27 -2.60 6.44
N PRO A 37 -8.97 -2.32 6.69
CA PRO A 37 -7.92 -2.74 5.77
C PRO A 37 -7.56 -4.23 5.88
N PHE A 38 -7.75 -4.85 7.04
CA PHE A 38 -7.23 -6.19 7.35
C PHE A 38 -7.72 -7.32 6.43
N PRO A 39 -8.98 -7.34 5.94
CA PRO A 39 -9.43 -8.37 5.00
C PRO A 39 -8.75 -8.31 3.63
N PHE A 40 -8.14 -7.17 3.27
CA PHE A 40 -7.61 -6.93 1.92
C PHE A 40 -6.08 -7.03 1.85
N VAL A 41 -5.41 -7.10 2.99
CA VAL A 41 -3.95 -7.07 3.08
C VAL A 41 -3.41 -8.39 3.59
N HIS A 42 -2.18 -8.70 3.19
CA HIS A 42 -1.43 -9.84 3.70
C HIS A 42 -0.27 -9.36 4.56
N SER A 43 -0.16 -9.86 5.78
CA SER A 43 1.03 -9.63 6.61
C SER A 43 2.26 -10.24 5.95
N LEU A 44 3.39 -9.54 6.01
CA LEU A 44 4.65 -10.03 5.51
C LEU A 44 5.38 -10.77 6.64
N GLU A 45 5.91 -11.95 6.34
CA GLU A 45 6.67 -12.72 7.33
C GLU A 45 7.98 -12.02 7.67
N GLY A 46 8.34 -12.01 8.97
CA GLY A 46 9.60 -11.46 9.45
C GLY A 46 9.67 -9.92 9.58
N VAL A 47 8.63 -9.19 9.17
CA VAL A 47 8.53 -7.73 9.37
C VAL A 47 7.10 -7.33 9.74
N SER A 48 6.93 -6.28 10.55
CA SER A 48 5.62 -5.77 10.97
C SER A 48 4.94 -4.94 9.87
N LEU A 49 4.96 -5.42 8.63
CA LEU A 49 4.41 -4.74 7.46
C LEU A 49 3.34 -5.61 6.78
N SER A 50 2.47 -4.95 6.03
CA SER A 50 1.41 -5.58 5.25
C SER A 50 1.55 -5.26 3.77
N SER A 51 1.00 -6.10 2.91
CA SER A 51 0.95 -5.88 1.46
C SER A 51 -0.46 -5.97 0.91
N LEU A 52 -0.84 -4.96 0.13
CA LEU A 52 -2.06 -4.94 -0.68
C LEU A 52 -1.70 -5.28 -2.13
N ARG A 53 -2.40 -6.27 -2.71
CA ARG A 53 -2.24 -6.61 -4.13
C ARG A 53 -3.25 -5.81 -4.97
N VAL A 54 -2.75 -5.11 -5.99
CA VAL A 54 -3.57 -4.36 -6.95
C VAL A 54 -3.11 -4.70 -8.37
N GLY A 55 -3.86 -5.58 -9.03
CA GLY A 55 -3.51 -6.06 -10.37
C GLY A 55 -2.10 -6.70 -10.41
N GLY A 56 -1.21 -6.10 -11.20
CA GLY A 56 0.20 -6.51 -11.34
C GLY A 56 1.15 -5.95 -10.26
N TYR A 57 0.66 -5.11 -9.36
CA TYR A 57 1.46 -4.39 -8.36
C TYR A 57 1.16 -4.85 -6.94
N ARG A 58 2.11 -4.56 -6.06
CA ARG A 58 1.97 -4.64 -4.61
C ARG A 58 2.23 -3.27 -4.01
N VAL A 59 1.42 -2.93 -3.02
CA VAL A 59 1.61 -1.76 -2.18
C VAL A 59 2.09 -2.26 -0.83
N LEU A 60 3.17 -1.69 -0.32
CA LEU A 60 3.71 -1.96 1.02
C LEU A 60 3.11 -0.97 2.01
N LEU A 61 2.55 -1.49 3.09
CA LEU A 61 1.78 -0.75 4.08
C LEU A 61 2.32 -1.01 5.48
N ASP A 62 2.38 0.05 6.28
CA ASP A 62 2.40 -0.04 7.73
C ASP A 62 1.03 0.41 8.24
N ILE A 63 0.35 -0.43 9.03
CA ILE A 63 -1.02 -0.20 9.46
C ILE A 63 -1.05 -0.13 10.98
N SER A 64 -1.21 1.08 11.52
CA SER A 64 -1.33 1.31 12.96
C SER A 64 -2.80 1.32 13.37
N ARG A 65 -3.19 0.33 14.19
CA ARG A 65 -4.49 0.27 14.85
C ARG A 65 -4.64 1.34 15.93
N GLU A 66 -3.54 1.72 16.57
CA GLU A 66 -3.51 2.74 17.62
C GLU A 66 -3.76 4.14 17.05
N HIS A 67 -3.10 4.46 15.94
CA HIS A 67 -3.19 5.78 15.30
C HIS A 67 -4.25 5.85 14.19
N ILE A 68 -4.97 4.75 13.91
CA ILE A 68 -5.96 4.66 12.84
C ILE A 68 -5.35 5.15 11.51
N LEU A 69 -4.18 4.61 11.18
CA LEU A 69 -3.32 5.07 10.09
C LEU A 69 -2.94 3.92 9.16
N ILE A 70 -3.08 4.13 7.85
CA ILE A 70 -2.47 3.33 6.80
C ILE A 70 -1.34 4.19 6.21
N PHE A 71 -0.09 3.80 6.46
CA PHE A 71 1.08 4.45 5.93
C PHE A 71 1.65 3.69 4.73
N VAL A 72 1.56 4.28 3.55
CA VAL A 72 2.02 3.69 2.30
C VAL A 72 3.53 3.91 2.16
N LEU A 73 4.28 2.82 2.26
CA LEU A 73 5.75 2.84 2.26
C LEU A 73 6.34 2.79 0.85
N GLY A 74 5.70 2.05 -0.06
CA GLY A 74 6.19 1.89 -1.44
C GLY A 74 5.20 1.16 -2.34
N VAL A 75 5.40 1.31 -3.64
CA VAL A 75 4.58 0.66 -4.68
C VAL A 75 5.50 0.06 -5.73
N GLY A 76 5.13 -1.08 -6.29
CA GLY A 76 6.01 -1.75 -7.24
C GLY A 76 5.44 -3.04 -7.79
N HIS A 77 6.03 -3.48 -8.89
CA HIS A 77 5.57 -4.67 -9.59
C HIS A 77 5.76 -5.92 -8.72
N ARG A 78 4.83 -6.87 -8.82
CA ARG A 78 4.78 -8.10 -8.00
C ARG A 78 6.08 -8.90 -7.94
N ARG A 79 6.94 -8.78 -8.96
CA ARG A 79 8.21 -9.50 -9.09
C ARG A 79 9.35 -8.89 -8.27
N ASN A 80 9.31 -7.58 -8.00
CA ASN A 80 10.50 -6.84 -7.55
C ASN A 80 10.30 -6.08 -6.24
N ILE A 81 9.06 -5.94 -5.74
CA ILE A 81 8.76 -5.08 -4.57
C ILE A 81 9.55 -5.46 -3.32
N TYR A 82 9.80 -6.76 -3.10
CA TYR A 82 10.44 -7.28 -1.90
C TYR A 82 11.97 -7.16 -1.91
N HIS A 83 12.58 -6.82 -3.04
CA HIS A 83 14.04 -6.65 -3.14
C HIS A 83 14.53 -5.36 -2.45
N ARG A 84 13.62 -4.56 -1.92
CA ARG A 84 13.87 -3.22 -1.37
C ARG A 84 13.19 -3.00 -0.01
N ILE A 85 12.82 -4.10 0.67
CA ILE A 85 12.36 -4.11 2.06
C ILE A 85 13.54 -4.55 2.93
#